data_AF-A0A968U2H4-F1
#
_entry.id   AF-A0A968U2H4-F1
#
_cell.length_a   1.000
_cell.length_b   1.000
_cell.length_c   1.000
_cell.angle_alpha   90.00
_cell.angle_beta   90.00
_cell.angle_gamma   90.00
#
_symmetry.space_group_name_H-M   'P 1'
#
loop_
_entity.id
_entity.type
_entity.pdbx_description
1 polymer ?
#
loop_
_entity_poly.entity_id
_entity_poly.type
_entity_poly.pdbx_seq_one_letter_code
_entity_poly.pdbx_strand_id
1 'polypeptide(L)'
;MELLRAFPDQPLSLPQIMQMLERRGINTQACRLHILALLEGHLPPGLVPTEKYADLLAPQSRQNPDYQMLLAAPLFQKLESQTYRPNYQQWNHFRSYLSTITASTHQKLSEPLTVGLGVLTQE
;
A
#
# COMPACT_ATOMS: atom_id res chain seq x y z
N MET A 1 2.28 2.97 4.67
CA MET A 1 2.73 1.78 3.91
C MET A 1 4.24 1.70 3.95
N GLU A 2 4.78 0.67 4.61
CA GLU A 2 6.23 0.51 4.85
C GLU A 2 7.05 0.31 3.56
N LEU A 3 6.48 -0.35 2.55
CA LEU A 3 7.15 -0.58 1.26
C LEU A 3 7.59 0.73 0.59
N LEU A 4 6.78 1.78 0.69
CA LEU A 4 7.06 3.11 0.15
C LEU A 4 8.06 3.92 0.99
N ARG A 5 8.35 3.48 2.22
CA ARG A 5 9.30 4.16 3.13
C ARG A 5 10.67 3.48 3.14
N ALA A 6 10.70 2.19 2.81
CA ALA A 6 11.87 1.35 2.97
C ALA A 6 12.75 1.26 1.72
N PHE A 7 12.17 1.44 0.54
CA PHE A 7 12.84 1.21 -0.72
C PHE A 7 13.96 2.25 -0.99
N PRO A 8 15.16 1.80 -1.37
CA PRO A 8 16.26 2.67 -1.76
C PRO A 8 16.08 3.20 -3.19
N ASP A 9 16.93 4.14 -3.58
CA ASP A 9 16.90 4.73 -4.93
C ASP A 9 17.32 3.76 -6.05
N GLN A 10 18.06 2.71 -5.67
CA GLN A 10 18.49 1.64 -6.55
C GLN A 10 17.42 0.56 -6.75
N PRO A 11 17.35 -0.07 -7.93
CA PRO A 11 16.46 -1.22 -8.15
C PRO A 11 16.79 -2.38 -7.20
N LEU A 12 15.74 -3.07 -6.72
CA LEU A 12 15.87 -4.22 -5.84
C LEU A 12 15.20 -5.46 -6.44
N SER A 13 15.85 -6.61 -6.32
CA SER A 13 15.24 -7.90 -6.63
C SER A 13 14.19 -8.30 -5.59
N LEU A 14 13.24 -9.15 -5.99
CA LEU A 14 12.21 -9.67 -5.07
C LEU A 14 12.79 -10.21 -3.74
N PRO A 15 13.87 -11.03 -3.73
CA PRO A 15 14.47 -11.50 -2.47
C PRO A 15 15.01 -10.37 -1.60
N GLN A 16 15.63 -9.34 -2.18
CA GLN A 16 16.14 -8.19 -1.45
C GLN A 16 15.01 -7.37 -0.82
N ILE A 17 13.90 -7.19 -1.54
CA ILE A 17 12.71 -6.51 -1.03
C ILE A 17 12.12 -7.26 0.15
N MET A 18 12.00 -8.59 0.05
CA MET A 18 11.50 -9.42 1.14
C MET A 18 12.40 -9.31 2.37
N GLN A 19 13.72 -9.47 2.21
CA GLN A 19 14.67 -9.37 3.31
C GLN A 19 14.64 -7.99 3.99
N MET A 20 14.52 -6.92 3.20
CA MET A 20 14.41 -5.55 3.70
C MET A 20 13.15 -5.37 4.58
N LEU A 21 12.02 -5.94 4.16
CA LEU A 21 10.76 -5.87 4.91
C LEU A 21 10.82 -6.71 6.19
N GLU A 22 11.41 -7.90 6.14
CA GLU A 22 11.62 -8.77 7.31
C GLU A 22 12.43 -8.06 8.39
N ARG A 23 13.50 -7.37 8.01
CA ARG A 23 14.33 -6.56 8.93
C ARG A 23 13.56 -5.42 9.62
N ARG A 24 12.40 -5.04 9.08
CA ARG A 24 11.49 -4.03 9.65
C ARG A 24 10.34 -4.65 10.44
N GLY A 25 10.38 -5.96 10.69
CA GLY A 25 9.35 -6.69 11.44
C GLY A 25 8.11 -7.04 10.62
N ILE A 26 8.16 -6.91 9.29
CA ILE A 26 7.06 -7.36 8.42
C ILE A 26 7.18 -8.87 8.22
N ASN A 27 6.10 -9.59 8.51
CA ASN A 27 6.02 -11.03 8.21
C ASN A 27 5.81 -11.24 6.70
N THR A 28 6.91 -11.36 5.96
CA THR A 28 6.87 -11.53 4.50
C THR A 28 6.37 -12.90 4.07
N GLN A 29 6.41 -13.92 4.94
CA GLN A 29 5.79 -15.22 4.68
C GLN A 29 4.27 -15.06 4.54
N ALA A 30 3.63 -14.41 5.51
CA ALA A 30 2.19 -14.15 5.51
C ALA A 30 1.77 -13.13 4.44
N CYS A 31 2.61 -12.12 4.18
CA CYS A 31 2.28 -11.03 3.26
C CYS A 31 2.80 -11.21 1.83
N ARG A 32 3.46 -12.33 1.51
CA ARG A 32 4.16 -12.54 0.22
C ARG A 32 3.29 -12.20 -0.99
N LEU A 33 2.06 -12.74 -1.02
CA LEU A 33 1.15 -12.54 -2.14
C LEU A 33 0.75 -11.07 -2.31
N HIS A 34 0.46 -10.37 -1.20
CA HIS A 34 0.11 -8.96 -1.24
C HIS A 34 1.30 -8.07 -1.64
N ILE A 35 2.50 -8.40 -1.16
CA ILE A 35 3.73 -7.70 -1.54
C ILE A 35 3.97 -7.87 -3.05
N LEU A 36 3.86 -9.10 -3.57
CA LEU A 36 4.05 -9.38 -4.99
C LEU A 36 2.97 -8.68 -5.83
N ALA A 37 1.70 -8.75 -5.43
CA ALA A 37 0.61 -8.08 -6.11
C ALA A 37 0.88 -6.57 -6.25
N LEU A 38 1.34 -5.94 -5.16
CA LEU A 38 1.69 -4.52 -5.15
C LEU A 38 2.87 -4.17 -6.06
N LEU A 39 3.90 -5.02 -6.08
CA LEU A 39 5.06 -4.88 -6.97
C LEU A 39 4.67 -5.04 -8.44
N GLU A 40 3.70 -5.90 -8.74
CA GLU A 40 3.12 -6.08 -10.08
C GLU A 40 2.07 -5.02 -10.44
N GLY A 41 1.85 -4.01 -9.58
CA GLY A 41 0.96 -2.88 -9.86
C GLY A 41 -0.48 -3.04 -9.38
N HIS A 42 -0.81 -4.14 -8.69
CA HIS A 42 -2.14 -4.36 -8.13
C HIS A 42 -2.26 -3.65 -6.78
N LEU A 43 -3.18 -2.70 -6.70
CA LEU A 43 -3.49 -2.03 -5.43
C LEU A 43 -4.31 -2.96 -4.51
N PRO A 44 -4.13 -2.87 -3.18
CA PRO A 44 -4.91 -3.64 -2.23
C PRO A 44 -6.42 -3.38 -2.40
N PRO A 45 -7.25 -4.43 -2.28
CA PRO A 45 -8.70 -4.28 -2.39
C PRO A 45 -9.21 -3.32 -1.31
N GLY A 46 -10.19 -2.47 -1.66
CA GLY A 46 -10.78 -1.49 -0.77
C GLY A 46 -10.08 -0.13 -0.71
N LEU A 47 -8.90 0.03 -1.33
CA LEU A 47 -8.26 1.34 -1.48
C LEU A 47 -8.90 2.19 -2.57
N VAL A 48 -9.24 1.56 -3.68
CA VAL A 48 -10.00 2.15 -4.79
C VAL A 48 -11.21 1.25 -5.05
N PRO A 49 -12.32 1.79 -5.57
CA PRO A 49 -13.44 0.97 -5.97
C PRO A 49 -12.99 -0.08 -6.98
N THR A 50 -13.24 -1.35 -6.67
CA THR A 50 -13.00 -2.43 -7.63
C THR A 50 -14.11 -2.45 -8.66
N GLU A 51 -13.83 -2.93 -9.87
CA GLU A 51 -14.82 -3.03 -10.95
C GLU A 51 -16.08 -3.76 -10.51
N LYS A 52 -15.95 -4.75 -9.62
CA LYS A 52 -17.06 -5.50 -9.02
C LYS A 52 -18.09 -4.62 -8.30
N TYR A 53 -17.67 -3.51 -7.72
CA TYR A 53 -18.55 -2.57 -7.02
C TYR A 53 -18.75 -1.27 -7.80
N ALA A 54 -18.11 -1.13 -8.97
CA ALA A 54 -18.24 0.07 -9.78
C ALA A 54 -19.71 0.33 -10.09
N ASP A 55 -20.49 -0.71 -10.40
CA ASP A 55 -21.92 -0.58 -10.71
C ASP A 55 -22.80 -0.05 -9.56
N LEU A 56 -22.33 -0.17 -8.32
CA LEU A 56 -23.01 0.34 -7.13
C LEU A 56 -22.68 1.82 -6.85
N LEU A 57 -21.69 2.38 -7.55
CA LEU A 57 -21.30 3.78 -7.38
C LEU A 57 -22.04 4.69 -8.36
N ALA A 58 -22.42 5.87 -7.87
CA ALA A 58 -22.87 6.96 -8.73
C ALA A 58 -21.80 7.30 -9.78
N PRO A 59 -22.17 7.69 -11.02
CA PRO A 59 -21.22 7.99 -12.08
C PRO A 59 -20.15 9.01 -11.68
N GLN A 60 -20.51 10.02 -10.89
CA GLN A 60 -19.60 11.04 -10.38
C GLN A 60 -18.52 10.44 -9.47
N SER A 61 -18.88 9.45 -8.64
CA SER A 61 -17.95 8.74 -7.77
C SER A 61 -17.02 7.80 -8.54
N ARG A 62 -17.50 7.21 -9.66
CA ARG A 62 -16.65 6.41 -10.55
C ARG A 62 -15.61 7.26 -11.28
N GLN A 63 -15.98 8.49 -11.63
CA GLN A 63 -15.12 9.44 -12.33
C GLN A 63 -14.22 10.24 -11.41
N ASN A 64 -14.10 9.87 -10.12
CA ASN A 64 -13.24 10.59 -9.19
C ASN A 64 -11.80 10.67 -9.75
N PRO A 65 -11.25 11.88 -9.94
CA PRO A 65 -9.93 12.07 -10.52
C PRO A 65 -8.82 11.41 -9.70
N ASP A 66 -8.97 11.32 -8.38
CA ASP A 66 -7.99 10.64 -7.52
C ASP A 66 -7.89 9.15 -7.86
N TYR A 67 -9.01 8.47 -8.10
CA TYR A 67 -9.00 7.05 -8.48
C TYR A 67 -8.33 6.84 -9.84
N GLN A 68 -8.63 7.71 -10.81
CA GLN A 68 -8.01 7.66 -12.13
C GLN A 68 -6.49 7.87 -12.04
N MET A 69 -6.03 8.84 -11.25
CA MET A 69 -4.60 9.06 -11.04
C MET A 69 -3.91 7.86 -10.39
N LEU A 70 -4.54 7.20 -9.42
CA LEU A 70 -3.96 6.02 -8.75
C LEU A 70 -3.85 4.79 -9.67
N LEU A 71 -4.78 4.66 -10.61
CA LEU A 71 -4.83 3.56 -11.58
C LEU A 71 -4.03 3.84 -12.86
N ALA A 72 -3.65 5.10 -13.12
CA ALA A 72 -2.96 5.50 -14.34
C ALA A 72 -1.57 4.86 -14.50
N ALA A 73 -0.88 4.53 -13.40
CA ALA A 73 0.43 3.91 -13.41
C ALA A 73 0.66 3.03 -12.18
N PRO A 74 1.49 1.97 -12.28
CA PRO A 74 1.85 1.14 -11.14
C PRO A 74 2.81 1.89 -10.18
N LEU A 75 2.76 1.51 -8.91
CA LEU A 75 3.67 2.04 -7.88
C LEU A 75 5.13 1.61 -8.10
N PHE A 76 5.34 0.49 -8.78
CA PHE A 76 6.65 -0.06 -9.08
C PHE A 76 6.76 -0.34 -10.57
N GLN A 77 7.93 -0.07 -11.12
CA GLN A 77 8.30 -0.50 -12.45
C GLN A 77 9.06 -1.82 -12.34
N LYS A 78 8.58 -2.84 -13.03
CA LYS A 78 9.28 -4.12 -13.16
C LYS A 78 10.34 -4.01 -14.25
N LEU A 79 11.58 -4.24 -13.87
CA LEU A 79 12.73 -4.38 -14.74
C LEU A 79 12.97 -5.87 -15.03
N GLU A 80 14.02 -6.15 -15.80
CA GLU A 80 14.45 -7.52 -16.07
C GLU A 80 14.76 -8.30 -14.77
N SER A 81 14.63 -9.63 -14.85
CA SER A 81 14.97 -10.55 -13.76
C SER A 81 14.24 -10.31 -12.43
N GLN A 82 12.97 -9.86 -12.47
CA GLN A 82 12.17 -9.57 -11.26
C GLN A 82 12.83 -8.55 -10.32
N THR A 83 13.45 -7.54 -10.92
CA THR A 83 13.98 -6.37 -10.22
C THR A 83 12.95 -5.26 -10.31
N TYR A 84 12.74 -4.51 -9.23
CA TYR A 84 11.71 -3.47 -9.16
C TYR A 84 12.34 -2.12 -8.82
N ARG A 85 11.84 -1.07 -9.46
CA ARG A 85 12.19 0.33 -9.17
C ARG A 85 10.94 1.11 -8.73
N PRO A 86 11.05 1.99 -7.73
CA PRO A 86 9.94 2.86 -7.35
C PRO A 86 9.54 3.83 -8.46
N ASN A 87 8.24 4.00 -8.68
CA ASN A 87 7.70 5.12 -9.45
C ASN A 87 7.39 6.28 -8.50
N TYR A 88 8.35 7.19 -8.31
CA TYR A 88 8.25 8.26 -7.33
C TYR A 88 7.08 9.22 -7.56
N GLN A 89 6.72 9.49 -8.81
CA GLN A 89 5.55 10.30 -9.11
C GLN A 89 4.28 9.61 -8.60
N GLN A 90 4.12 8.32 -8.90
CA GLN A 90 2.97 7.54 -8.45
C GLN A 90 2.94 7.37 -6.93
N TRP A 91 4.11 7.25 -6.30
CA TRP A 91 4.22 7.22 -4.85
C TRP A 91 3.73 8.50 -4.19
N ASN A 92 4.03 9.66 -4.76
CA ASN A 92 3.57 10.94 -4.25
C ASN A 92 2.05 11.08 -4.37
N HIS A 93 1.48 10.71 -5.52
CA HIS A 93 0.02 10.66 -5.69
C HIS A 93 -0.63 9.71 -4.66
N PHE A 94 -0.08 8.51 -4.50
CA PHE A 94 -0.60 7.52 -3.56
C PHE A 94 -0.50 7.97 -2.10
N ARG A 95 0.61 8.63 -1.71
CA ARG A 95 0.76 9.20 -0.37
C ARG A 95 -0.22 10.35 -0.12
N SER A 96 -0.41 11.23 -1.09
CA SER A 96 -1.39 12.32 -1.01
C SER A 96 -2.81 11.76 -0.82
N TYR A 97 -3.18 10.78 -1.64
CA TYR A 97 -4.48 10.10 -1.53
C TYR A 97 -4.68 9.45 -0.16
N LEU A 98 -3.70 8.68 0.32
CA LEU A 98 -3.77 8.06 1.64
C LEU A 98 -3.93 9.13 2.73
N SER A 99 -3.23 10.25 2.62
CA SER A 99 -3.36 11.37 3.56
C SER A 99 -4.77 11.95 3.56
N THR A 100 -5.39 12.11 2.39
CA THR A 100 -6.76 12.61 2.25
C THR A 100 -7.78 11.68 2.90
N ILE A 101 -7.74 10.38 2.58
CA ILE A 101 -8.73 9.42 3.11
C ILE A 101 -8.54 9.12 4.60
N THR A 102 -7.34 9.36 5.14
CA THR A 102 -7.03 9.19 6.59
C THR A 102 -6.99 10.51 7.36
N ALA A 103 -7.31 11.64 6.72
CA ALA A 103 -7.31 12.95 7.38
C ALA A 103 -8.28 12.97 8.57
N SER A 104 -9.46 12.38 8.38
CA SER A 104 -10.53 12.29 9.37
C SER A 104 -10.41 11.07 10.30
N THR A 105 -9.41 10.19 10.13
CA THR A 105 -9.26 9.03 11.01
C THR A 105 -8.53 9.41 12.29
N HIS A 106 -9.07 8.94 13.42
CA HIS A 106 -8.42 9.05 14.74
C HIS A 106 -7.15 8.20 14.81
N GLN A 107 -7.16 7.00 14.20
CA GLN A 107 -5.97 6.16 14.08
C GLN A 107 -5.12 6.58 12.88
N LYS A 108 -3.86 6.93 13.13
CA LYS A 108 -2.88 7.25 12.08
C LYS A 108 -2.20 5.98 11.58
N LEU A 109 -1.87 5.93 10.29
CA LEU A 109 -1.18 4.80 9.66
C LEU A 109 0.30 4.69 10.04
N SER A 110 0.86 5.70 10.70
CA SER A 110 2.23 5.71 11.21
C SER A 110 2.38 4.99 12.54
N GLU A 111 1.30 4.85 13.30
CA GLU A 111 1.33 4.36 14.68
C GLU A 111 0.42 3.14 14.79
N PRO A 112 0.83 2.08 15.50
CA PRO A 112 -0.08 1.00 15.83
C PRO A 112 -1.20 1.54 16.72
N LEU A 113 -2.42 1.03 16.52
CA LEU A 113 -3.53 1.29 17.45
C LEU A 113 -3.14 0.64 18.78
N THR A 114 -2.81 1.47 19.76
CA THR A 114 -2.52 1.00 21.11
C THR A 114 -3.86 0.81 21.80
N VAL A 115 -4.62 -0.24 21.42
CA VAL A 115 -5.70 -0.71 22.27
C VAL A 115 -5.03 -1.16 23.55
N GLY A 116 -5.34 -0.49 24.66
CA GLY A 116 -5.00 -1.01 25.98
C GLY A 116 -5.69 -2.36 26.12
N LEU A 117 -4.99 -3.43 25.77
CA LEU A 117 -5.33 -4.79 26.18
C LEU A 117 -5.12 -4.82 27.69
N GLY A 118 -6.05 -4.20 28.42
CA GLY A 118 -6.10 -4.30 29.87
C GLY A 118 -6.21 -5.78 30.17
N VAL A 119 -5.11 -6.35 30.65
CA VAL A 119 -5.15 -7.64 31.30
C VAL A 119 -6.15 -7.46 32.43
N LEU A 120 -7.31 -8.09 32.31
CA LEU A 120 -8.21 -8.26 33.45
C LEU A 120 -7.48 -9.19 34.43
N THR A 121 -6.59 -8.63 35.24
CA THR A 121 -6.15 -9.26 36.47
C THR A 121 -7.35 -9.25 37.39
N GLN A 122 -8.10 -10.36 37.41
CA GLN A 122 -9.03 -10.62 38.50
C GLN A 122 -8.20 -11.04 39.72
N GLU A 123 -8.27 -10.22 40.78
CA GLU A 123 -7.88 -10.58 42.14
C GLU A 123 -8.97 -11.43 42.81
#